data_AF-A0A8H8ITB2-F1
#
_entry.id   AF-A0A8H8ITB2-F1
#
_cell.length_a   1.000
_cell.length_b   1.000
_cell.length_c   1.000
_cell.angle_alpha   90.00
_cell.angle_beta   90.00
_cell.angle_gamma   90.00
#
_symmetry.space_group_name_H-M   'P 1'
#
loop_
_entity.id
_entity.type
_entity.pdbx_description
1 polymer ?
#
loop_
_entity_poly.entity_id
_entity_poly.type
_entity_poly.pdbx_seq_one_letter_code
_entity_poly.pdbx_strand_id
1 'polypeptide(L)'
;MRLKVSNDENDGAKLFDQIQRSQGDRSALVNIFSQIEGPYAFMYLSKPDQTLYFARDPLGRRSLLIHTPSPSEPFFALCSASNRKTSNGFEEISTAGIFSMPLQGGSLVECSSEINIVTRGISTFAGQMSLNREVPTEESETSSPRQVEEFIARLDDSVKARVANIPANQESGRPKARLGVLFSGGIDCTVVAYLADRHIPPNEPIDLLNVAFENPRTLNAPNKNNVQEERARRKRDKREQKATEPPSVSEVAEASKPGTYDVPDRLTGLAEVEELRMLCPNRQWNFVSVDVSYEESKREEPKVVELMYPSKTVMDLASMLELGTGVVFRVPRERATKLGI
;
A
#
# COMPACT_ATOMS: atom_id res chain seq x y z
N MET A 1 25.65 -7.79 2.76
CA MET A 1 26.01 -6.55 2.03
C MET A 1 24.82 -6.19 1.15
N ARG A 2 24.20 -5.01 1.28
CA ARG A 2 23.08 -4.63 0.38
C ARG A 2 23.57 -4.68 -1.07
N LEU A 3 22.84 -5.37 -1.94
CA LEU A 3 23.11 -5.37 -3.37
C LEU A 3 23.01 -3.91 -3.85
N LYS A 4 24.12 -3.32 -4.28
CA LYS A 4 24.11 -1.97 -4.86
C LYS A 4 23.57 -2.08 -6.28
N VAL A 5 22.32 -1.66 -6.45
CA VAL A 5 21.65 -1.57 -7.75
C VAL A 5 21.52 -0.08 -8.06
N SER A 6 22.11 0.38 -9.17
CA SER A 6 21.90 1.73 -9.66
C SER A 6 20.52 1.85 -10.32
N ASN A 7 20.13 3.09 -10.61
CA ASN A 7 18.78 3.41 -11.05
C ASN A 7 18.43 2.87 -12.44
N ASP A 8 19.44 2.55 -13.24
CA ASP A 8 19.37 2.01 -14.60
C ASP A 8 19.56 0.49 -14.66
N GLU A 9 19.80 -0.16 -13.54
CA GLU A 9 20.10 -1.59 -13.46
C GLU A 9 18.89 -2.41 -13.03
N ASN A 10 18.79 -3.62 -13.57
CA ASN A 10 17.81 -4.60 -13.13
C ASN A 10 18.35 -5.37 -11.92
N ASP A 11 17.70 -5.23 -10.77
CA ASP A 11 18.04 -5.91 -9.52
C ASP A 11 18.00 -7.44 -9.67
N GLY A 12 17.00 -7.98 -10.36
CA GLY A 12 16.86 -9.40 -10.67
C GLY A 12 18.03 -9.94 -11.51
N ALA A 13 18.48 -9.19 -12.52
CA ALA A 13 19.63 -9.56 -13.35
C ALA A 13 20.91 -9.58 -12.52
N LYS A 14 21.14 -8.58 -11.67
CA LYS A 14 22.30 -8.57 -10.76
C LYS A 14 22.29 -9.72 -9.77
N LEU A 15 21.13 -10.02 -9.19
CA LEU A 15 20.97 -11.16 -8.31
C LEU A 15 21.28 -12.47 -9.07
N PHE A 16 20.78 -12.60 -10.29
CA PHE A 16 21.04 -13.76 -11.13
C PHE A 16 22.53 -13.91 -11.48
N ASP A 17 23.24 -12.83 -11.78
CA ASP A 17 24.68 -12.86 -11.99
C ASP A 17 25.45 -13.32 -10.74
N GLN A 18 25.01 -12.94 -9.54
CA GLN A 18 25.62 -13.43 -8.29
C GLN A 18 25.35 -14.92 -8.09
N ILE A 19 24.14 -15.36 -8.38
CA ILE A 19 23.75 -16.78 -8.33
C ILE A 19 24.58 -17.59 -9.33
N GLN A 20 24.80 -17.10 -10.56
CA GLN A 20 25.63 -17.80 -11.54
C GLN A 20 27.09 -17.94 -11.08
N ARG A 21 27.63 -16.91 -10.43
CA ARG A 21 29.00 -16.94 -9.87
C ARG A 21 29.17 -17.95 -8.73
N SER A 22 28.08 -18.36 -8.06
CA SER A 22 28.16 -19.42 -7.05
C SER A 22 28.38 -20.81 -7.63
N GLN A 23 28.19 -20.98 -8.95
CA GLN A 23 28.31 -22.26 -9.66
C GLN A 23 27.45 -23.39 -9.06
N GLY A 24 26.36 -23.04 -8.36
CA GLY A 24 25.48 -24.02 -7.72
C GLY A 24 25.94 -24.49 -6.34
N ASP A 25 26.97 -23.87 -5.73
CA ASP A 25 27.33 -24.17 -4.34
C ASP A 25 26.18 -23.79 -3.38
N ARG A 26 25.68 -24.79 -2.64
CA ARG A 26 24.52 -24.65 -1.76
C ARG A 26 24.74 -23.60 -0.67
N SER A 27 25.92 -23.56 -0.06
CA SER A 27 26.23 -22.63 1.02
C SER A 27 26.27 -21.18 0.50
N ALA A 28 26.86 -20.98 -0.66
CA ALA A 28 26.90 -19.70 -1.35
C ALA A 28 25.50 -19.23 -1.78
N LEU A 29 24.65 -20.11 -2.32
CA LEU A 29 23.27 -19.78 -2.68
C LEU A 29 22.45 -19.31 -1.47
N VAL A 30 22.49 -20.07 -0.37
CA VAL A 30 21.80 -19.69 0.89
C VAL A 30 22.31 -18.34 1.41
N ASN A 31 23.62 -18.11 1.33
CA ASN A 31 24.21 -16.84 1.73
C ASN A 31 23.74 -15.67 0.84
N ILE A 32 23.70 -15.85 -0.49
CA ILE A 32 23.19 -14.84 -1.43
C ILE A 32 21.74 -14.50 -1.10
N PHE A 33 20.87 -15.51 -0.97
CA PHE A 33 19.45 -15.32 -0.66
C PHE A 33 19.21 -14.67 0.71
N SER A 34 20.08 -14.95 1.69
CA SER A 34 19.98 -14.37 3.02
C SER A 34 20.23 -12.86 3.02
N GLN A 35 21.04 -12.36 2.08
CA GLN A 35 21.44 -10.95 2.02
C GLN A 35 20.48 -10.06 1.22
N ILE A 36 19.42 -10.62 0.63
CA ILE A 36 18.45 -9.86 -0.16
C ILE A 36 17.63 -8.97 0.78
N GLU A 37 17.71 -7.67 0.55
CA GLU A 37 17.00 -6.62 1.29
C GLU A 37 16.08 -5.86 0.35
N GLY A 38 14.79 -5.82 0.67
CA GLY A 38 13.75 -5.20 -0.17
C GLY A 38 12.49 -6.07 -0.26
N PRO A 39 11.44 -5.62 -0.95
CA PRO A 39 10.24 -6.41 -1.20
C PRO A 39 10.49 -7.44 -2.30
N TYR A 40 10.40 -8.73 -2.00
CA TYR A 40 10.58 -9.80 -2.99
C TYR A 40 9.80 -11.06 -2.64
N ALA A 41 9.51 -11.83 -3.67
CA ALA A 41 9.16 -13.24 -3.61
C ALA A 41 9.89 -13.90 -4.78
N PHE A 42 10.56 -15.04 -4.55
CA PHE A 42 11.30 -15.71 -5.60
C PHE A 42 11.10 -17.22 -5.57
N MET A 43 11.33 -17.83 -6.74
CA MET A 43 11.57 -19.25 -6.92
C MET A 43 12.82 -19.40 -7.79
N TYR A 44 13.74 -20.25 -7.38
CA TYR A 44 14.97 -20.51 -8.09
C TYR A 44 15.23 -22.02 -8.15
N LEU A 45 15.26 -22.56 -9.36
CA LEU A 45 15.60 -23.96 -9.59
C LEU A 45 17.10 -24.07 -9.85
N SER A 46 17.82 -24.64 -8.89
CA SER A 46 19.22 -24.97 -9.02
C SER A 46 19.36 -26.34 -9.70
N LYS A 47 19.85 -26.33 -10.95
CA LYS A 47 20.07 -27.56 -11.73
C LYS A 47 21.23 -28.44 -11.22
N PRO A 48 22.37 -27.90 -10.76
CA PRO A 48 23.51 -28.73 -10.35
C PRO A 48 23.19 -29.69 -9.20
N ASP A 49 22.45 -29.22 -8.19
CA ASP A 49 22.05 -30.01 -7.01
C ASP A 49 20.58 -30.47 -7.07
N GLN A 50 19.86 -30.13 -8.15
CA GLN A 50 18.44 -30.45 -8.35
C GLN A 50 17.56 -29.97 -7.18
N THR A 51 17.77 -28.73 -6.72
CA THR A 51 17.03 -28.16 -5.58
C THR A 51 16.19 -26.96 -6.02
N LEU A 52 14.91 -26.94 -5.63
CA LEU A 52 14.06 -25.76 -5.74
C LEU A 52 14.19 -24.91 -4.48
N TYR A 53 14.64 -23.68 -4.63
CA TYR A 53 14.70 -22.68 -3.56
C TYR A 53 13.56 -21.68 -3.73
N PHE A 54 12.91 -21.30 -2.65
CA PHE A 54 11.87 -20.28 -2.68
C PHE A 54 11.77 -19.54 -1.35
N ALA A 55 11.43 -18.26 -1.40
CA ALA A 55 11.24 -17.45 -0.21
C ALA A 55 10.50 -16.15 -0.55
N ARG A 56 9.98 -15.50 0.49
CA ARG A 56 9.50 -14.11 0.43
C ARG A 56 10.21 -13.25 1.47
N ASP A 57 10.19 -11.94 1.29
CA ASP A 57 10.91 -11.01 2.16
C ASP A 57 10.46 -11.10 3.63
N PRO A 58 11.31 -10.76 4.60
CA PRO A 58 11.02 -10.94 6.04
C PRO A 58 9.73 -10.25 6.52
N LEU A 59 9.32 -9.15 5.87
CA LEU A 59 8.10 -8.42 6.18
C LEU A 59 6.87 -8.95 5.43
N GLY A 60 7.06 -9.86 4.46
CA GLY A 60 5.96 -10.44 3.69
C GLY A 60 5.27 -9.45 2.75
N ARG A 61 6.00 -8.47 2.22
CA ARG A 61 5.44 -7.41 1.36
C ARG A 61 5.09 -7.91 -0.05
N ARG A 62 5.65 -9.05 -0.47
CA ARG A 62 5.25 -9.76 -1.68
C ARG A 62 4.66 -11.11 -1.31
N SER A 63 3.51 -11.43 -1.89
CA SER A 63 2.86 -12.71 -1.67
C SER A 63 3.56 -13.84 -2.44
N LEU A 64 3.65 -14.99 -1.79
CA LEU A 64 4.05 -16.26 -2.37
C LEU A 64 3.26 -17.36 -1.66
N LEU A 65 2.35 -17.96 -2.40
CA LEU A 65 1.48 -19.03 -1.97
C LEU A 65 2.09 -20.40 -2.28
N ILE A 66 1.80 -21.37 -1.42
CA ILE A 66 2.12 -22.77 -1.58
C ILE A 66 0.85 -23.61 -1.50
N HIS A 67 0.71 -24.56 -2.41
CA HIS A 67 -0.23 -25.67 -2.29
C HIS A 67 0.58 -26.95 -2.17
N THR A 68 0.36 -27.66 -1.07
CA THR A 68 0.97 -28.96 -0.82
C THR A 68 0.01 -30.07 -1.27
N PRO A 69 0.53 -31.14 -1.90
CA PRO A 69 -0.29 -32.23 -2.40
C PRO A 69 -1.15 -32.88 -1.30
N SER A 70 -2.33 -33.33 -1.68
CA SER A 70 -3.25 -34.08 -0.83
C SER A 70 -3.85 -35.28 -1.58
N PRO A 71 -4.49 -36.24 -0.90
CA PRO A 71 -5.13 -37.37 -1.58
C PRO A 71 -6.19 -36.97 -2.62
N SER A 72 -6.91 -35.87 -2.39
CA SER A 72 -7.90 -35.32 -3.34
C SER A 72 -7.26 -34.46 -4.42
N GLU A 73 -6.08 -33.89 -4.16
CA GLU A 73 -5.40 -32.93 -5.03
C GLU A 73 -3.90 -33.23 -5.09
N PRO A 74 -3.48 -34.21 -5.91
CA PRO A 74 -2.09 -34.70 -5.94
C PRO A 74 -1.22 -33.81 -6.84
N PHE A 75 -1.17 -32.51 -6.55
CA PHE A 75 -0.26 -31.58 -7.23
C PHE A 75 0.42 -30.66 -6.23
N PHE A 76 1.59 -30.17 -6.62
CA PHE A 76 2.34 -29.15 -5.89
C PHE A 76 2.28 -27.86 -6.69
N ALA A 77 2.08 -26.71 -6.05
CA ALA A 77 2.11 -25.42 -6.73
C ALA A 77 2.71 -24.32 -5.86
N LEU A 78 3.41 -23.40 -6.51
CA LEU A 78 3.84 -22.13 -5.97
C LEU A 78 3.35 -21.02 -6.90
N CYS A 79 2.74 -19.98 -6.34
CA CYS A 79 2.23 -18.85 -7.14
C CYS A 79 2.12 -17.57 -6.29
N SER A 80 2.09 -16.40 -6.91
CA SER A 80 1.91 -15.13 -6.17
C SER A 80 0.45 -14.84 -5.79
N ALA A 81 -0.51 -15.51 -6.43
CA ALA A 81 -1.93 -15.39 -6.17
C ALA A 81 -2.65 -16.63 -6.70
N SER A 82 -3.79 -17.00 -6.10
CA SER A 82 -4.62 -18.11 -6.55
C SER A 82 -6.09 -17.79 -6.29
N ASN A 83 -6.92 -17.94 -7.33
CA ASN A 83 -8.38 -17.97 -7.21
C ASN A 83 -8.92 -19.40 -7.17
N ARG A 84 -8.04 -20.41 -7.16
CA ARG A 84 -8.45 -21.82 -7.18
C ARG A 84 -8.85 -22.23 -5.77
N LYS A 85 -10.14 -22.54 -5.61
CA LYS A 85 -10.67 -23.17 -4.39
C LYS A 85 -10.20 -24.61 -4.35
N THR A 86 -9.20 -24.87 -3.52
CA THR A 86 -8.67 -26.20 -3.24
C THR A 86 -9.19 -26.71 -1.90
N SER A 87 -9.30 -28.04 -1.72
CA SER A 87 -9.82 -28.60 -0.46
C SER A 87 -8.95 -28.25 0.75
N ASN A 88 -7.64 -28.19 0.55
CA ASN A 88 -6.66 -27.80 1.57
C ASN A 88 -6.29 -26.31 1.51
N GLY A 89 -6.80 -25.58 0.51
CA GLY A 89 -6.44 -24.20 0.27
C GLY A 89 -5.02 -24.00 -0.27
N PHE A 90 -4.75 -22.78 -0.72
CA PHE A 90 -3.37 -22.28 -0.84
C PHE A 90 -3.01 -21.62 0.48
N GLU A 91 -1.76 -21.77 0.91
CA GLU A 91 -1.25 -21.14 2.12
C GLU A 91 -0.18 -20.11 1.77
N GLU A 92 -0.15 -19.01 2.52
CA GLU A 92 0.92 -18.02 2.37
C GLU A 92 2.21 -18.58 2.98
N ILE A 93 3.32 -18.51 2.23
CA ILE A 93 4.61 -19.01 2.69
C ILE A 93 5.09 -18.15 3.87
N SER A 94 5.56 -18.83 4.92
CA SER A 94 6.10 -18.16 6.11
C SER A 94 7.29 -17.26 5.77
N THR A 95 7.40 -16.13 6.46
CA THR A 95 8.54 -15.20 6.33
C THR A 95 9.77 -15.65 7.12
N ALA A 96 9.69 -16.78 7.84
CA ALA A 96 10.71 -17.25 8.77
C ALA A 96 12.05 -17.63 8.13
N GLY A 97 12.09 -17.92 6.82
CA GLY A 97 13.32 -18.42 6.21
C GLY A 97 13.28 -18.58 4.71
N ILE A 98 14.36 -19.19 4.21
CA ILE A 98 14.54 -19.62 2.83
C ILE A 98 14.21 -21.10 2.77
N PHE A 99 13.26 -21.47 1.93
CA PHE A 99 12.86 -22.86 1.76
C PHE A 99 13.67 -23.50 0.65
N SER A 100 13.98 -24.79 0.83
CA SER A 100 14.65 -25.61 -0.15
C SER A 100 13.98 -26.98 -0.24
N MET A 101 13.64 -27.40 -1.45
CA MET A 101 13.00 -28.68 -1.74
C MET A 101 13.87 -29.45 -2.75
N PRO A 102 14.57 -30.50 -2.31
CA PRO A 102 15.30 -31.40 -3.22
C PRO A 102 14.33 -32.05 -4.21
N LEU A 103 14.73 -32.16 -5.48
CA LEU A 103 13.94 -32.76 -6.56
C LEU A 103 14.50 -34.12 -6.99
N GLN A 104 15.37 -34.72 -6.18
CA GLN A 104 16.02 -35.97 -6.49
C GLN A 104 15.05 -37.12 -6.17
N GLY A 105 14.72 -37.94 -7.16
CA GLY A 105 14.08 -39.25 -6.91
C GLY A 105 12.56 -39.32 -7.06
N GLY A 106 11.87 -38.38 -7.71
CA GLY A 106 10.42 -38.52 -7.89
C GLY A 106 9.68 -37.39 -8.59
N SER A 107 8.36 -37.53 -8.59
CA SER A 107 7.41 -36.47 -8.94
C SER A 107 7.46 -35.32 -7.91
N LEU A 108 7.04 -34.11 -8.29
CA LEU A 108 6.96 -32.97 -7.36
C LEU A 108 6.13 -33.27 -6.10
N VAL A 109 5.19 -34.21 -6.21
CA VAL A 109 4.35 -34.64 -5.09
C VAL A 109 5.20 -35.31 -4.00
N GLU A 110 6.08 -36.23 -4.39
CA GLU A 110 6.97 -36.94 -3.47
C GLU A 110 7.98 -35.98 -2.84
N CYS A 111 8.59 -35.12 -3.67
CA CYS A 111 9.57 -34.13 -3.23
C CYS A 111 9.02 -33.10 -2.23
N SER A 112 7.72 -32.79 -2.29
CA SER A 112 7.09 -31.82 -1.38
C SER A 112 7.12 -32.22 0.09
N SER A 113 7.34 -33.51 0.39
CA SER A 113 7.53 -34.00 1.76
C SER A 113 8.89 -33.62 2.37
N GLU A 114 9.85 -33.19 1.55
CA GLU A 114 11.23 -32.88 1.96
C GLU A 114 11.53 -31.36 1.94
N ILE A 115 10.51 -30.52 2.14
CA ILE A 115 10.70 -29.07 2.24
C ILE A 115 11.46 -28.76 3.52
N ASN A 116 12.67 -28.23 3.35
CA ASN A 116 13.53 -27.76 4.43
C ASN A 116 13.47 -26.23 4.52
N ILE A 117 13.70 -25.69 5.72
CA ILE A 117 13.79 -24.24 5.96
C ILE A 117 15.14 -23.88 6.55
N VAL A 118 15.77 -22.84 6.00
CA VAL A 118 16.99 -22.24 6.54
C VAL A 118 16.68 -20.84 7.03
N THR A 119 17.00 -20.57 8.30
CA THR A 119 16.83 -19.26 8.91
C THR A 119 17.74 -18.23 8.25
N ARG A 120 17.26 -16.99 8.15
CA ARG A 120 18.03 -15.89 7.58
C ARG A 120 19.12 -15.47 8.56
N GLY A 121 20.38 -15.73 8.21
CA GLY A 121 21.51 -15.40 9.08
C GLY A 121 21.90 -13.92 9.10
N ILE A 122 21.62 -13.17 8.02
CA ILE A 122 22.11 -11.79 7.83
C ILE A 122 21.01 -10.94 7.16
N SER A 123 20.05 -10.43 7.93
CA SER A 123 19.10 -9.42 7.45
C SER A 123 18.92 -8.32 8.50
N THR A 124 18.64 -7.10 8.03
CA THR A 124 18.21 -5.97 8.87
C THR A 124 16.93 -6.31 9.64
N PHE A 125 16.11 -7.20 9.07
CA PHE A 125 14.89 -7.73 9.66
C PHE A 125 15.06 -9.20 10.09
N ALA A 126 16.29 -9.67 10.31
CA ALA A 126 16.53 -11.02 10.81
C ALA A 126 16.06 -11.12 12.27
N GLY A 127 15.31 -12.20 12.55
CA GLY A 127 14.71 -12.44 13.86
C GLY A 127 13.19 -12.64 13.75
N GLN A 128 12.61 -13.25 14.77
CA GLN A 128 11.17 -13.33 14.89
C GLN A 128 10.67 -11.93 15.24
N MET A 129 10.13 -11.20 14.27
CA MET A 129 9.49 -9.90 14.51
C MET A 129 8.17 -10.13 15.25
N SER A 130 8.26 -10.41 16.56
CA SER A 130 7.10 -10.36 17.44
C SER A 130 6.79 -8.89 17.70
N LEU A 131 5.54 -8.50 17.50
CA LEU A 131 5.04 -7.23 18.02
C LEU A 131 5.34 -7.17 19.51
N ASN A 132 6.04 -6.13 19.94
CA ASN A 132 6.12 -5.84 21.36
C ASN A 132 4.69 -5.57 21.86
N ARG A 133 4.17 -6.45 22.72
CA ARG A 133 2.84 -6.31 23.32
C ARG A 133 2.90 -5.67 24.69
N GLU A 134 4.09 -5.37 25.17
CA GLU A 134 4.30 -4.70 26.45
C GLU A 134 4.23 -3.20 26.23
N VAL A 135 3.34 -2.55 26.98
CA VAL A 135 3.30 -1.09 27.07
C VAL A 135 4.42 -0.69 28.02
N PRO A 136 5.35 0.21 27.62
CA PRO A 136 6.39 0.68 28.52
C PRO A 136 5.79 1.26 29.80
N THR A 137 6.28 0.81 30.95
CA THR A 137 5.84 1.27 32.28
C THR A 137 6.48 2.59 32.71
N GLU A 138 7.53 3.04 32.04
CA GLU A 138 8.16 4.33 32.29
C GLU A 138 7.65 5.39 31.29
N GLU A 139 7.45 6.62 31.77
CA GLU A 139 7.18 7.77 30.91
C GLU A 139 8.31 7.87 29.88
N SER A 140 7.99 7.61 28.61
CA SER A 140 8.99 7.64 27.54
C SER A 140 9.72 8.98 27.54
N GLU A 141 11.05 8.94 27.56
CA GLU A 141 11.88 10.13 27.36
C GLU A 141 11.39 10.86 26.10
N THR A 142 11.17 12.17 26.21
CA THR A 142 10.76 13.00 25.09
C THR A 142 11.77 12.85 23.95
N SER A 143 11.30 12.53 22.74
CA SER A 143 12.18 12.35 21.59
C SER A 143 13.04 13.59 21.36
N SER A 144 14.36 13.39 21.26
CA SER A 144 15.30 14.49 21.00
C SER A 144 15.13 15.02 19.57
N PRO A 145 15.43 16.31 19.30
CA PRO A 145 15.38 16.88 17.95
C PRO A 145 16.19 16.07 16.93
N ARG A 146 17.35 15.54 17.34
CA ARG A 146 18.22 14.71 16.50
C ARG A 146 17.56 13.40 16.08
N GLN A 147 16.80 12.76 16.97
CA GLN A 147 16.07 11.52 16.64
C GLN A 147 14.96 11.80 15.63
N VAL A 148 14.28 12.94 15.74
CA VAL A 148 13.25 13.35 14.77
C VAL A 148 13.87 13.62 13.40
N GLU A 149 14.98 14.35 13.35
CA GLU A 149 15.73 14.59 12.10
C GLU A 149 16.20 13.28 11.45
N GLU A 150 16.76 12.35 12.24
CA GLU A 150 17.17 11.05 11.74
C GLU A 150 15.97 10.25 11.20
N PHE A 151 14.84 10.24 11.91
CA PHE A 151 13.62 9.58 11.45
C PHE A 151 13.14 10.13 10.10
N ILE A 152 13.07 11.46 9.97
CA ILE A 152 12.67 12.13 8.73
C ILE A 152 13.64 11.77 7.59
N ALA A 153 14.96 11.79 7.85
CA ALA A 153 15.96 11.42 6.86
C ALA A 153 15.81 9.97 6.38
N ARG A 154 15.56 9.03 7.30
CA ARG A 154 15.32 7.61 6.94
C ARG A 154 14.02 7.44 6.14
N LEU A 155 12.98 8.20 6.47
CA LEU A 155 11.72 8.16 5.74
C LEU A 155 11.88 8.75 4.33
N ASP A 156 12.58 9.87 4.21
CA ASP A 156 12.92 10.51 2.93
C ASP A 156 13.71 9.58 2.01
N ASP A 157 14.77 8.94 2.54
CA ASP A 157 15.56 7.93 1.82
C ASP A 157 14.70 6.75 1.34
N SER A 158 13.74 6.30 2.18
CA SER A 158 12.82 5.22 1.85
C SER A 158 11.85 5.59 0.72
N VAL A 159 11.34 6.83 0.72
CA VAL A 159 10.48 7.37 -0.34
C VAL A 159 11.28 7.53 -1.63
N LYS A 160 12.46 8.16 -1.55
CA LYS A 160 13.40 8.34 -2.67
C LYS A 160 13.66 7.04 -3.42
N ALA A 161 13.98 5.97 -2.68
CA ALA A 161 14.28 4.66 -3.24
C ALA A 161 13.12 4.06 -4.06
N ARG A 162 11.88 4.50 -3.82
CA ARG A 162 10.67 4.00 -4.52
C ARG A 162 10.22 4.91 -5.66
N VAL A 163 10.48 6.22 -5.58
CA VAL A 163 9.94 7.19 -6.54
C VAL A 163 10.96 7.65 -7.58
N ALA A 164 12.26 7.65 -7.27
CA ALA A 164 13.29 8.19 -8.15
C ALA A 164 13.44 7.42 -9.47
N ASN A 165 13.11 6.12 -9.48
CA ASN A 165 13.35 5.20 -10.60
C ASN A 165 12.09 4.88 -11.40
N ILE A 166 11.01 5.63 -11.17
CA ILE A 166 9.80 5.48 -11.98
C ILE A 166 10.13 5.96 -13.40
N PRO A 167 10.00 5.11 -14.44
CA PRO A 167 10.33 5.48 -15.81
C PRO A 167 9.52 6.71 -16.26
N ALA A 168 10.18 7.65 -16.92
CA ALA A 168 9.52 8.84 -17.45
C ALA A 168 8.56 8.46 -18.60
N ASN A 169 7.41 9.13 -18.65
CA ASN A 169 6.50 9.03 -19.80
C ASN A 169 7.07 9.88 -20.96
N GLN A 170 7.61 9.23 -21.99
CA GLN A 170 8.19 9.91 -23.17
C GLN A 170 7.16 10.38 -24.20
N GLU A 171 5.86 10.28 -23.92
CA GLU A 171 4.80 10.60 -24.88
C GLU A 171 4.25 12.02 -24.72
N SER A 172 4.57 12.85 -25.72
CA SER A 172 3.86 14.07 -26.18
C SER A 172 3.65 15.21 -25.18
N GLY A 173 4.39 16.31 -25.38
CA GLY A 173 3.98 17.73 -25.26
C GLY A 173 3.40 18.29 -23.94
N ARG A 174 2.88 17.48 -23.03
CA ARG A 174 2.30 17.88 -21.74
C ARG A 174 2.92 17.06 -20.61
N PRO A 175 3.20 17.67 -19.46
CA PRO A 175 3.72 16.94 -18.31
C PRO A 175 2.63 15.98 -17.79
N LYS A 176 2.93 14.68 -17.78
CA LYS A 176 2.05 13.63 -17.24
C LYS A 176 2.62 13.11 -15.93
N ALA A 177 1.74 12.79 -14.99
CA ALA A 177 2.16 12.21 -13.73
C ALA A 177 2.68 10.80 -13.98
N ARG A 178 3.91 10.53 -13.52
CA ARG A 178 4.46 9.16 -13.49
C ARG A 178 4.17 8.46 -12.15
N LEU A 179 3.89 9.26 -11.12
CA LEU A 179 3.70 8.85 -9.74
C LEU A 179 2.24 9.07 -9.34
N GLY A 180 1.61 8.00 -8.84
CA GLY A 180 0.35 8.07 -8.10
C GLY A 180 0.55 7.70 -6.63
N VAL A 181 -0.08 8.44 -5.73
CA VAL A 181 -0.13 8.19 -4.28
C VAL A 181 -1.57 7.91 -3.90
N LEU A 182 -1.85 6.77 -3.26
CA LEU A 182 -3.13 6.58 -2.59
C LEU A 182 -3.26 7.58 -1.44
N PHE A 183 -4.30 8.40 -1.47
CA PHE A 183 -4.36 9.62 -0.68
C PHE A 183 -5.72 9.76 0.02
N SER A 184 -5.79 9.33 1.27
CA SER A 184 -6.97 9.50 2.15
C SER A 184 -7.00 10.85 2.87
N GLY A 185 -5.89 11.61 2.84
CA GLY A 185 -5.68 12.78 3.71
C GLY A 185 -5.22 12.42 5.13
N GLY A 186 -4.99 11.15 5.42
CA GLY A 186 -4.30 10.77 6.66
C GLY A 186 -2.84 11.23 6.65
N ILE A 187 -2.29 11.52 7.82
CA ILE A 187 -0.91 12.03 7.98
C ILE A 187 0.14 11.16 7.27
N ASP A 188 -0.03 9.83 7.27
CA ASP A 188 0.91 8.91 6.64
C ASP A 188 1.02 9.15 5.13
N CYS A 189 -0.11 9.24 4.43
CA CYS A 189 -0.13 9.46 2.99
C CYS A 189 0.25 10.91 2.62
N THR A 190 -0.10 11.89 3.46
CA THR A 190 0.33 13.28 3.29
C THR A 190 1.85 13.41 3.39
N VAL A 191 2.47 12.82 4.42
CA VAL A 191 3.93 12.85 4.59
C VAL A 191 4.63 12.13 3.44
N VAL A 192 4.11 10.98 2.99
CA VAL A 192 4.66 10.26 1.82
C VAL A 192 4.57 11.11 0.55
N ALA A 193 3.43 11.77 0.30
CA ALA A 193 3.25 12.66 -0.85
C ALA A 193 4.23 13.85 -0.78
N TYR A 194 4.31 14.52 0.37
CA TYR A 194 5.22 15.64 0.60
C TYR A 194 6.69 15.27 0.37
N LEU A 195 7.14 14.12 0.90
CA LEU A 195 8.52 13.65 0.67
C LEU A 195 8.75 13.24 -0.78
N ALA A 196 7.73 12.71 -1.48
CA ALA A 196 7.87 12.33 -2.88
C ALA A 196 8.11 13.53 -3.80
N ASP A 197 7.55 14.71 -3.49
CA ASP A 197 7.81 15.95 -4.23
C ASP A 197 9.31 16.25 -4.39
N ARG A 198 10.10 15.96 -3.36
CA ARG A 198 11.55 16.23 -3.34
C ARG A 198 12.34 15.42 -4.36
N HIS A 199 11.79 14.30 -4.83
CA HIS A 199 12.49 13.30 -5.64
C HIS A 199 11.90 13.14 -7.05
N ILE A 200 10.76 13.77 -7.34
CA ILE A 200 10.16 13.84 -8.68
C ILE A 200 10.56 15.18 -9.34
N PRO A 201 10.89 15.21 -10.65
CA PRO A 201 11.22 16.47 -11.34
C PRO A 201 10.12 17.53 -11.15
N PRO A 202 10.44 18.78 -10.77
CA PRO A 202 9.45 19.77 -10.30
C PRO A 202 8.38 20.13 -11.33
N ASN A 203 8.67 19.93 -12.62
CA ASN A 203 7.76 20.19 -13.74
C ASN A 203 6.73 19.07 -14.01
N GLU A 204 6.78 17.97 -13.27
CA GLU A 204 5.86 16.85 -13.46
C GLU A 204 4.74 16.86 -12.42
N PRO A 205 3.51 16.49 -12.73
CA PRO A 205 2.49 16.37 -11.70
C PRO A 205 2.68 15.11 -10.85
N ILE A 206 2.08 15.13 -9.65
CA ILE A 206 1.86 13.94 -8.81
C ILE A 206 0.35 13.74 -8.69
N ASP A 207 -0.12 12.53 -8.98
CA ASP A 207 -1.53 12.17 -8.84
C ASP A 207 -1.81 11.68 -7.41
N LEU A 208 -2.76 12.31 -6.74
CA LEU A 208 -3.28 11.91 -5.43
C LEU A 208 -4.62 11.21 -5.64
N LEU A 209 -4.64 9.89 -5.50
CA LEU A 209 -5.80 9.06 -5.78
C LEU A 209 -6.63 8.90 -4.51
N ASN A 210 -7.79 9.55 -4.45
CA ASN A 210 -8.71 9.49 -3.32
C ASN A 210 -9.98 8.71 -3.69
N VAL A 211 -10.19 7.58 -3.02
CA VAL A 211 -11.36 6.71 -3.23
C VAL A 211 -12.44 7.05 -2.22
N ALA A 212 -13.66 7.29 -2.68
CA ALA A 212 -14.81 7.52 -1.84
C ALA A 212 -15.95 6.59 -2.25
N PHE A 213 -16.55 5.92 -1.28
CA PHE A 213 -17.75 5.11 -1.50
C PHE A 213 -18.99 5.93 -1.23
N GLU A 214 -19.99 5.75 -2.08
CA GLU A 214 -21.31 6.35 -1.89
C GLU A 214 -21.86 5.97 -0.52
N ASN A 215 -22.30 6.96 0.25
CA ASN A 215 -22.83 6.74 1.59
C ASN A 215 -24.36 6.66 1.57
N PRO A 216 -24.99 5.47 1.71
CA PRO A 216 -26.45 5.36 1.64
C PRO A 216 -27.17 6.09 2.78
N ARG A 217 -26.45 6.50 3.84
CA ARG A 217 -27.01 7.26 4.97
C ARG A 217 -27.26 8.73 4.63
N THR A 218 -26.57 9.31 3.64
CA THR A 218 -26.83 10.68 3.17
C THR A 218 -28.07 10.74 2.27
N LEU A 219 -28.41 9.63 1.60
CA LEU A 219 -29.65 9.48 0.81
C LEU A 219 -30.89 9.26 1.69
N ASN A 220 -30.75 8.52 2.79
CA ASN A 220 -31.85 8.12 3.68
C ASN A 220 -32.04 9.02 4.91
N ALA A 221 -31.24 10.07 5.08
CA ALA A 221 -31.44 11.02 6.16
C ALA A 221 -32.74 11.81 5.90
N PRO A 222 -33.80 11.66 6.72
CA PRO A 222 -34.96 12.52 6.60
C PRO A 222 -34.47 13.96 6.83
N ASN A 223 -34.87 14.88 5.93
CA ASN A 223 -34.58 16.31 6.01
C ASN A 223 -34.57 16.78 7.48
N LYS A 224 -33.38 16.95 8.06
CA LYS A 224 -33.19 17.48 9.42
C LYS A 224 -33.54 18.97 9.52
N ASN A 225 -34.23 19.51 8.52
CA ASN A 225 -34.56 20.93 8.41
C ASN A 225 -35.61 21.35 9.46
N ASN A 226 -36.57 20.49 9.83
CA ASN A 226 -37.62 20.93 10.76
C ASN A 226 -37.20 20.99 12.24
N VAL A 227 -36.26 20.16 12.70
CA VAL A 227 -35.90 20.10 14.14
C VAL A 227 -34.86 21.16 14.51
N GLN A 228 -33.98 21.54 13.57
CA GLN A 228 -33.02 22.63 13.78
C GLN A 228 -33.67 24.01 13.56
N GLU A 229 -34.61 24.16 12.62
CA GLU A 229 -35.38 25.40 12.47
C GLU A 229 -36.27 25.70 13.68
N GLU A 230 -36.89 24.69 14.31
CA GLU A 230 -37.65 24.91 15.56
C GLU A 230 -36.75 25.32 16.73
N ARG A 231 -35.54 24.72 16.86
CA ARG A 231 -34.57 25.10 17.91
C ARG A 231 -33.95 26.47 17.66
N ALA A 232 -33.80 26.87 16.40
CA ALA A 232 -33.33 28.20 16.00
C ALA A 232 -34.42 29.26 16.19
N ARG A 233 -35.69 28.98 15.86
CA ARG A 233 -36.84 29.87 16.15
C ARG A 233 -37.04 30.10 17.65
N ARG A 234 -36.97 29.03 18.47
CA ARG A 234 -37.02 29.15 19.95
C ARG A 234 -35.86 29.96 20.56
N LYS A 235 -34.73 30.06 19.86
CA LYS A 235 -33.60 30.94 20.25
C LYS A 235 -33.72 32.36 19.70
N ARG A 236 -34.44 32.57 18.60
CA ARG A 236 -34.69 33.88 17.97
C ARG A 236 -35.74 34.69 18.75
N ASP A 237 -36.82 34.05 19.18
CA ASP A 237 -37.87 34.68 20.00
C ASP A 237 -37.38 35.15 21.38
N LYS A 238 -36.26 34.59 21.86
CA LYS A 238 -35.63 34.98 23.13
C LYS A 238 -34.65 36.15 23.00
N ARG A 239 -34.30 36.56 21.77
CA ARG A 239 -33.32 37.63 21.48
C ARG A 239 -33.96 38.93 20.99
N GLU A 240 -35.27 38.98 20.74
CA GLU A 240 -35.99 40.19 20.30
C GLU A 240 -36.35 41.19 21.42
N GLN A 241 -35.84 41.04 22.64
CA GLN A 241 -36.06 42.01 23.74
C GLN A 241 -34.87 42.91 24.09
N LYS A 242 -33.86 43.04 23.21
CA LYS A 242 -32.83 44.06 23.41
C LYS A 242 -32.20 44.54 22.10
N ALA A 243 -32.74 45.65 21.57
CA ALA A 243 -32.11 46.50 20.56
C ALA A 243 -30.78 47.09 21.13
N THR A 244 -29.77 47.54 20.34
CA THR A 244 -29.81 48.58 19.29
C THR A 244 -28.45 48.62 18.53
N GLU A 245 -28.48 48.51 17.17
CA GLU A 245 -27.67 49.14 16.06
C GLU A 245 -26.10 49.25 16.03
N PRO A 246 -25.41 49.49 14.87
CA PRO A 246 -25.26 48.73 13.59
C PRO A 246 -23.76 48.68 13.07
N PRO A 247 -23.41 48.54 11.76
CA PRO A 247 -23.34 47.34 10.88
C PRO A 247 -21.93 47.04 10.27
N SER A 248 -21.72 45.89 9.60
CA SER A 248 -21.02 45.81 8.27
C SER A 248 -20.84 44.38 7.71
N VAL A 249 -21.31 44.24 6.46
CA VAL A 249 -20.82 43.48 5.28
C VAL A 249 -20.15 42.10 5.48
N SER A 250 -20.87 41.04 5.10
CA SER A 250 -20.52 40.08 4.01
C SER A 250 -21.18 38.70 4.27
N GLU A 251 -22.37 38.48 3.73
CA GLU A 251 -22.99 37.16 3.68
C GLU A 251 -23.07 36.69 2.23
N VAL A 252 -22.06 35.91 1.81
CA VAL A 252 -22.27 34.86 0.81
C VAL A 252 -21.40 33.67 1.20
N ALA A 253 -21.97 32.75 1.97
CA ALA A 253 -21.52 31.37 2.04
C ALA A 253 -22.78 30.54 2.30
N GLU A 254 -23.51 30.26 1.22
CA GLU A 254 -24.53 29.21 1.22
C GLU A 254 -23.83 27.91 1.62
N ALA A 255 -24.21 27.36 2.78
CA ALA A 255 -23.81 26.02 3.18
C ALA A 255 -24.43 25.03 2.18
N SER A 256 -23.65 24.65 1.17
CA SER A 256 -24.01 23.62 0.21
C SER A 256 -24.28 22.31 0.95
N LYS A 257 -25.38 21.64 0.60
CA LYS A 257 -25.73 20.31 1.12
C LYS A 257 -24.52 19.37 0.97
N PRO A 258 -24.23 18.50 1.97
CA PRO A 258 -23.15 17.54 1.84
C PRO A 258 -23.42 16.66 0.61
N GLY A 259 -22.45 16.62 -0.28
CA GLY A 259 -22.45 15.81 -1.49
C GLY A 259 -22.48 14.32 -1.16
N THR A 260 -22.94 13.51 -2.12
CA THR A 260 -23.07 12.06 -2.00
C THR A 260 -21.78 11.34 -1.57
N TYR A 261 -20.61 11.93 -1.92
CA TYR A 261 -19.28 11.38 -1.66
C TYR A 261 -18.47 12.19 -0.65
N ASP A 262 -19.10 13.08 0.12
CA ASP A 262 -18.47 13.86 1.20
C ASP A 262 -18.22 12.99 2.45
N VAL A 263 -17.48 11.90 2.25
CA VAL A 263 -17.02 11.00 3.31
C VAL A 263 -15.81 11.62 4.03
N PRO A 264 -15.52 11.25 5.29
CA PRO A 264 -14.42 11.84 6.06
C PRO A 264 -13.08 11.87 5.32
N ASP A 265 -12.69 10.77 4.67
CA ASP A 265 -11.45 10.66 3.88
C ASP A 265 -11.45 11.57 2.65
N ARG A 266 -12.60 11.79 2.00
CA ARG A 266 -12.72 12.73 0.88
C ARG A 266 -12.47 14.16 1.34
N LEU A 267 -13.13 14.55 2.42
CA LEU A 267 -13.04 15.89 2.98
C LEU A 267 -11.64 16.20 3.51
N THR A 268 -11.04 15.22 4.21
CA THR A 268 -9.67 15.33 4.72
C THR A 268 -8.69 15.39 3.56
N GLY A 269 -8.81 14.51 2.56
CA GLY A 269 -7.99 14.57 1.35
C GLY A 269 -8.06 15.91 0.62
N LEU A 270 -9.23 16.53 0.52
CA LEU A 270 -9.40 17.85 -0.09
C LEU A 270 -8.71 18.98 0.70
N ALA A 271 -8.75 18.91 2.03
CA ALA A 271 -8.06 19.89 2.88
C ALA A 271 -6.52 19.73 2.76
N GLU A 272 -6.03 18.50 2.84
CA GLU A 272 -4.60 18.19 2.86
C GLU A 272 -3.91 18.43 1.51
N VAL A 273 -4.62 18.24 0.38
CA VAL A 273 -4.05 18.64 -0.92
C VAL A 273 -3.86 20.14 -1.03
N GLU A 274 -4.70 20.94 -0.36
CA GLU A 274 -4.52 22.39 -0.33
C GLU A 274 -3.32 22.78 0.53
N GLU A 275 -3.08 22.07 1.63
CA GLU A 275 -1.84 22.21 2.40
C GLU A 275 -0.60 21.85 1.57
N LEU A 276 -0.64 20.74 0.83
CA LEU A 276 0.45 20.37 -0.08
C LEU A 276 0.71 21.42 -1.16
N ARG A 277 -0.33 22.07 -1.69
CA ARG A 277 -0.19 23.19 -2.65
C ARG A 277 0.45 24.41 -2.01
N MET A 278 0.12 24.72 -0.75
CA MET A 278 0.75 25.82 -0.01
C MET A 278 2.22 25.54 0.29
N LEU A 279 2.56 24.31 0.70
CA LEU A 279 3.93 23.91 1.06
C LEU A 279 4.83 23.69 -0.16
N CYS A 280 4.29 23.16 -1.25
CA CYS A 280 5.01 22.83 -2.48
C CYS A 280 4.37 23.53 -3.70
N PRO A 281 4.46 24.87 -3.81
CA PRO A 281 3.71 25.64 -4.81
C PRO A 281 4.17 25.42 -6.25
N ASN A 282 5.39 24.93 -6.46
CA ASN A 282 5.92 24.63 -7.78
C ASN A 282 5.43 23.29 -8.33
N ARG A 283 4.84 22.43 -7.48
CA ARG A 283 4.33 21.12 -7.86
C ARG A 283 2.87 21.23 -8.31
N GLN A 284 2.57 20.63 -9.45
CA GLN A 284 1.19 20.35 -9.80
C GLN A 284 0.69 19.11 -9.05
N TRP A 285 -0.23 19.31 -8.11
CA TRP A 285 -0.92 18.23 -7.40
C TRP A 285 -2.29 17.96 -8.04
N ASN A 286 -2.44 16.79 -8.65
CA ASN A 286 -3.70 16.37 -9.24
C ASN A 286 -4.47 15.55 -8.20
N PHE A 287 -5.52 16.13 -7.62
CA PHE A 287 -6.43 15.38 -6.76
C PHE A 287 -7.43 14.61 -7.63
N VAL A 288 -7.25 13.30 -7.72
CA VAL A 288 -8.06 12.41 -8.56
C VAL A 288 -9.13 11.75 -7.71
N SER A 289 -10.36 12.20 -7.91
CA SER A 289 -11.54 11.66 -7.23
C SER A 289 -12.02 10.38 -7.88
N VAL A 290 -11.93 9.27 -7.16
CA VAL A 290 -12.47 7.97 -7.54
C VAL A 290 -13.73 7.70 -6.72
N ASP A 291 -14.88 7.98 -7.29
CA ASP A 291 -16.18 7.80 -6.64
C ASP A 291 -16.76 6.44 -7.02
N VAL A 292 -17.07 5.62 -6.03
CA VAL A 292 -17.58 4.26 -6.20
C VAL A 292 -19.01 4.19 -5.69
N SER A 293 -19.96 3.92 -6.59
CA SER A 293 -21.38 3.80 -6.20
C SER A 293 -21.64 2.57 -5.34
N TYR A 294 -22.73 2.60 -4.57
CA TYR A 294 -23.11 1.47 -3.73
C TYR A 294 -23.37 0.20 -4.57
N GLU A 295 -24.00 0.37 -5.74
CA GLU A 295 -24.27 -0.73 -6.67
C GLU A 295 -22.99 -1.34 -7.26
N GLU A 296 -22.01 -0.51 -7.62
CA GLU A 296 -20.72 -0.99 -8.11
C GLU A 296 -19.95 -1.73 -7.03
N SER A 297 -19.86 -1.14 -5.83
CA SER A 297 -19.20 -1.78 -4.68
C SER A 297 -19.82 -3.14 -4.38
N LYS A 298 -21.16 -3.22 -4.30
CA LYS A 298 -21.88 -4.47 -4.04
C LYS A 298 -21.70 -5.51 -5.14
N ARG A 299 -21.65 -5.08 -6.40
CA ARG A 299 -21.46 -5.98 -7.55
C ARG A 299 -20.06 -6.59 -7.59
N GLU A 300 -19.03 -5.81 -7.28
CA GLU A 300 -17.64 -6.28 -7.34
C GLU A 300 -17.16 -6.92 -6.03
N GLU A 301 -17.88 -6.73 -4.90
CA GLU A 301 -17.54 -7.28 -3.58
C GLU A 301 -17.17 -8.78 -3.61
N PRO A 302 -17.96 -9.69 -4.24
CA PRO A 302 -17.60 -11.12 -4.27
C PRO A 302 -16.27 -11.40 -4.98
N LYS A 303 -15.98 -10.64 -6.04
CA LYS A 303 -14.76 -10.79 -6.83
C LYS A 303 -13.54 -10.24 -6.09
N VAL A 304 -13.68 -9.12 -5.39
CA VAL A 304 -12.62 -8.59 -4.53
C VAL A 304 -12.29 -9.58 -3.42
N VAL A 305 -13.33 -10.12 -2.75
CA VAL A 305 -13.16 -11.16 -1.72
C VAL A 305 -12.47 -12.41 -2.27
N GLU A 306 -12.82 -12.85 -3.48
CA GLU A 306 -12.15 -13.98 -4.13
C GLU A 306 -10.67 -13.69 -4.42
N LEU A 307 -10.33 -12.48 -4.86
CA LEU A 307 -8.94 -12.07 -5.13
C LEU A 307 -8.09 -11.90 -3.86
N MET A 308 -8.73 -11.74 -2.69
CA MET A 308 -8.05 -11.66 -1.38
C MET A 308 -7.70 -13.04 -0.78
N TYR A 309 -8.07 -14.13 -1.44
CA TYR A 309 -7.77 -15.47 -0.96
C TYR A 309 -6.26 -15.78 -1.09
N PRO A 310 -5.62 -16.41 -0.08
CA PRO A 310 -6.15 -16.87 1.21
C PRO A 310 -6.18 -15.77 2.29
N SER A 311 -7.35 -15.51 2.87
CA SER A 311 -7.56 -14.39 3.80
C SER A 311 -7.29 -14.77 5.27
N LYS A 312 -6.09 -15.28 5.57
CA LYS A 312 -5.71 -15.64 6.96
C LYS A 312 -5.24 -14.44 7.80
N THR A 313 -4.99 -13.29 7.18
CA THR A 313 -4.68 -12.03 7.86
C THR A 313 -5.90 -11.12 7.80
N VAL A 314 -6.30 -10.56 8.94
CA VAL A 314 -7.35 -9.55 9.05
C VAL A 314 -6.88 -8.29 8.31
N MET A 315 -7.11 -8.27 7.01
CA MET A 315 -7.23 -7.04 6.25
C MET A 315 -8.72 -6.84 6.12
N ASP A 316 -9.27 -5.91 6.91
CA ASP A 316 -10.70 -5.64 6.87
C ASP A 316 -11.08 -5.32 5.43
N LEU A 317 -12.17 -5.90 4.94
CA LEU A 317 -12.75 -5.57 3.64
C LEU A 317 -12.91 -4.03 3.51
N ALA A 318 -13.10 -3.34 4.64
CA ALA A 318 -13.03 -1.88 4.78
C ALA A 318 -11.66 -1.31 4.36
N SER A 319 -10.53 -1.75 4.92
CA SER A 319 -9.18 -1.22 4.61
C SER A 319 -8.65 -1.51 3.19
N MET A 320 -9.30 -2.41 2.44
CA MET A 320 -8.95 -2.66 1.03
C MET A 320 -9.92 -1.95 0.07
N LEU A 321 -11.20 -1.83 0.42
CA LEU A 321 -12.14 -0.96 -0.29
C LEU A 321 -11.69 0.50 -0.10
N GLU A 322 -11.47 0.92 1.15
CA GLU A 322 -10.78 2.14 1.56
C GLU A 322 -9.27 1.94 1.35
N LEU A 323 -8.80 2.11 0.11
CA LEU A 323 -7.37 2.16 -0.25
C LEU A 323 -6.69 3.35 0.47
N GLY A 324 -6.48 3.23 1.78
CA GLY A 324 -6.11 4.32 2.70
C GLY A 324 -4.80 4.12 3.44
N THR A 325 -4.01 3.10 3.11
CA THR A 325 -2.60 3.06 3.51
C THR A 325 -1.77 3.49 2.30
N GLY A 326 -0.92 4.51 2.49
CA GLY A 326 -0.16 5.16 1.41
C GLY A 326 0.69 4.17 0.63
N VAL A 327 0.13 3.63 -0.45
CA VAL A 327 0.88 2.82 -1.41
C VAL A 327 1.11 3.67 -2.64
N VAL A 328 2.38 3.79 -2.99
CA VAL A 328 2.85 4.40 -4.22
C VAL A 328 2.69 3.38 -5.33
N PHE A 329 1.90 3.71 -6.36
CA PHE A 329 1.75 2.87 -7.54
C PHE A 329 2.23 3.59 -8.80
N ARG A 330 2.84 2.80 -9.69
CA ARG A 330 3.09 3.20 -11.07
C ARG A 330 1.76 3.20 -11.81
N VAL A 331 1.40 4.30 -12.47
CA VAL A 331 0.21 4.36 -13.34
C VAL A 331 0.55 3.71 -14.70
N PRO A 332 -0.01 2.52 -15.06
CA PRO A 332 0.29 1.87 -16.33
C PRO A 332 -0.52 2.48 -17.49
N ARG A 333 0.06 2.41 -18.70
CA ARG A 333 -0.38 3.03 -19.96
C ARG A 333 -1.82 2.77 -20.44
N GLU A 334 -2.57 1.82 -19.88
CA GLU A 334 -3.85 1.37 -20.46
C GLU A 334 -5.08 1.51 -19.54
N ARG A 335 -4.94 2.00 -18.30
CA ARG A 335 -6.08 2.18 -17.38
C ARG A 335 -6.57 3.62 -17.21
N ALA A 336 -5.83 4.60 -17.74
CA ALA A 336 -6.26 6.00 -17.75
C ALA A 336 -7.63 6.18 -18.46
N THR A 337 -7.87 5.43 -19.53
CA THR A 337 -9.10 5.51 -20.32
C THR A 337 -10.34 4.98 -19.59
N LYS A 338 -10.20 4.11 -18.57
CA LYS A 338 -11.33 3.64 -17.75
C LYS A 338 -11.57 4.50 -16.50
N LEU A 339 -10.60 5.33 -16.11
CA LEU A 339 -10.68 6.28 -15.00
C LEU A 339 -10.95 7.72 -15.46
N GLY A 340 -11.13 7.96 -16.77
CA GLY A 340 -11.37 9.29 -17.31
C GLY A 340 -10.19 10.26 -17.14
N ILE A 341 -8.95 9.76 -17.20
CA ILE A 341 -7.70 10.56 -17.17
C ILE A 341 -7.11 10.65 -18.58
#